data_AF-A0A2V0NQE0-F1
#
_entry.id   AF-A0A2V0NQE0-F1
#
_cell.length_a   1.000
_cell.length_b   1.000
_cell.length_c   1.000
_cell.angle_alpha   90.00
_cell.angle_beta   90.00
_cell.angle_gamma   90.00
#
_symmetry.space_group_name_H-M   'P 1'
#
loop_
_entity.id
_entity.type
_entity.pdbx_description
1 polymer ?
#
loop_
_entity_poly.entity_id
_entity_poly.type
_entity_poly.pdbx_seq_one_letter_code
_entity_poly.pdbx_strand_id
1 'polypeptide(L)'
;MSGDELELLEGQAKARGEASPGRTWVTDIFQGRLVNETRCLQCETVTSREEVFMDLGLEIENNTSLGACLRQFSSTEMLSCDNKFFCDACGCLQEAQKRMKVRSLPPCLIFHLKRFKYLKHLNRWGGSGGIGCF
;
A
#
# COMPACT_ATOMS: atom_id res chain seq x y z
N MET A 1 20.25 -42.92 24.41
CA MET A 1 19.71 -41.57 24.62
C MET A 1 20.46 -40.65 23.68
N SER A 2 20.18 -40.79 22.37
CA SER A 2 20.74 -39.99 21.29
C SER A 2 19.85 -38.78 21.05
N GLY A 3 20.47 -37.63 20.84
CA GLY A 3 19.81 -36.34 20.68
C GLY A 3 19.23 -36.17 19.28
N ASP A 4 17.91 -36.15 19.20
CA ASP A 4 17.11 -35.86 18.01
C ASP A 4 16.25 -34.60 18.26
N GLU A 5 16.88 -33.45 18.46
CA GLU A 5 16.14 -32.18 18.66
C GLU A 5 16.81 -30.99 17.95
N LEU A 6 17.13 -31.15 16.66
CA LEU A 6 17.57 -30.03 15.81
C LEU A 6 17.30 -30.25 14.31
N GLU A 7 16.07 -30.63 13.96
CA GLU A 7 15.56 -30.54 12.59
C GLU A 7 14.20 -29.84 12.59
N LEU A 8 14.16 -28.52 12.78
CA LEU A 8 12.91 -27.76 12.65
C LEU A 8 13.08 -26.29 12.23
N LEU A 9 14.20 -25.93 11.57
CA LEU A 9 14.43 -24.56 11.06
C LEU A 9 15.01 -24.51 9.65
N GLU A 10 14.67 -25.43 8.75
CA GLU A 10 15.02 -25.32 7.32
C GLU A 10 13.79 -25.31 6.38
N GLY A 11 12.67 -24.78 6.90
CA GLY A 11 11.43 -24.58 6.17
C GLY A 11 11.46 -23.37 5.22
N GLN A 12 12.10 -23.55 4.06
CA GLN A 12 11.75 -22.91 2.79
C GLN A 12 11.97 -21.38 2.65
N ALA A 13 13.24 -20.97 2.55
CA ALA A 13 13.63 -19.81 1.74
C ALA A 13 13.87 -20.23 0.26
N LYS A 14 12.90 -20.91 -0.35
CA LYS A 14 12.97 -21.34 -1.77
C LYS A 14 12.17 -20.40 -2.66
N ALA A 15 12.70 -19.20 -2.87
CA ALA A 15 12.34 -18.32 -3.98
C ALA A 15 13.54 -17.43 -4.37
N ARG A 16 14.73 -18.01 -4.50
CA ARG A 16 15.86 -17.36 -5.19
C ARG A 16 15.74 -17.61 -6.69
N GLY A 17 14.62 -17.19 -7.26
CA GLY A 17 14.25 -17.33 -8.66
C GLY A 17 14.46 -16.02 -9.43
N GLU A 18 15.21 -16.13 -10.52
CA GLU A 18 15.31 -15.22 -11.67
C GLU A 18 15.88 -13.82 -11.38
N ALA A 19 17.16 -13.66 -11.71
CA ALA A 19 17.80 -12.35 -11.78
C ALA A 19 17.21 -11.56 -12.96
N SER A 20 16.18 -10.75 -12.68
CA SER A 20 15.77 -9.68 -13.57
C SER A 20 16.93 -8.66 -13.68
N PRO A 21 17.24 -8.14 -14.88
CA PRO A 21 18.25 -7.11 -15.03
C PRO A 21 17.80 -5.86 -14.24
N GLY A 22 18.62 -5.42 -13.28
CA GLY A 22 18.33 -4.25 -12.43
C GLY A 22 18.18 -4.53 -10.93
N ARG A 23 18.41 -5.76 -10.47
CA ARG A 23 18.37 -6.12 -9.04
C ARG A 23 19.63 -5.61 -8.31
N THR A 24 19.46 -4.64 -7.41
CA THR A 24 20.50 -4.14 -6.49
C THR A 24 20.22 -4.60 -5.06
N TRP A 25 21.21 -4.53 -4.18
CA TRP A 25 21.02 -4.79 -2.74
C TRP A 25 19.91 -3.91 -2.12
N VAL A 26 19.68 -2.71 -2.67
CA VAL A 26 18.57 -1.83 -2.25
C VAL A 26 17.23 -2.47 -2.58
N THR A 27 17.10 -3.03 -3.80
CA THR A 27 15.89 -3.77 -4.18
C THR A 27 15.72 -5.07 -3.41
N ASP A 28 16.80 -5.69 -2.94
CA ASP A 28 16.70 -6.89 -2.11
C ASP A 28 16.14 -6.62 -0.71
N ILE A 29 16.49 -5.47 -0.13
CA ILE A 29 16.18 -5.14 1.26
C ILE A 29 14.88 -4.34 1.39
N PHE A 30 14.63 -3.39 0.47
CA PHE A 30 13.56 -2.41 0.60
C PHE A 30 12.41 -2.59 -0.39
N GLN A 31 12.56 -3.41 -1.45
CA GLN A 31 11.50 -3.53 -2.45
C GLN A 31 10.40 -4.49 -2.00
N GLY A 32 9.18 -3.97 -1.91
CA GLY A 32 7.96 -4.75 -1.79
C GLY A 32 7.12 -4.70 -3.06
N ARG A 33 5.97 -5.39 -3.03
CA ARG A 33 4.95 -5.33 -4.09
C ARG A 33 3.58 -4.98 -3.52
N LEU A 34 2.91 -4.02 -4.16
CA LEU A 34 1.52 -3.65 -3.96
C LEU A 34 0.67 -4.17 -5.12
N VAL A 35 -0.61 -4.37 -4.84
CA VAL A 35 -1.64 -4.65 -5.82
C VAL A 35 -2.70 -3.56 -5.70
N ASN A 36 -2.96 -2.87 -6.81
CA ASN A 36 -4.06 -1.93 -6.96
C ASN A 36 -5.21 -2.64 -7.67
N GLU A 37 -6.28 -2.90 -6.95
CA GLU A 37 -7.51 -3.49 -7.49
C GLU A 37 -8.52 -2.37 -7.77
N THR A 38 -9.10 -2.37 -8.96
CA THR A 38 -10.23 -1.51 -9.31
C THR A 38 -11.38 -2.38 -9.84
N ARG A 39 -12.50 -2.38 -9.12
CA ARG A 39 -13.73 -3.09 -9.49
C ARG A 39 -14.75 -2.09 -10.04
N CYS A 40 -15.18 -2.29 -11.28
CA CYS A 40 -16.32 -1.56 -11.83
C CYS A 40 -17.63 -1.98 -11.14
N LEU A 41 -18.49 -1.04 -10.77
CA LEU A 41 -19.77 -1.33 -10.12
C LEU A 41 -20.89 -1.67 -11.10
N GLN A 42 -20.72 -1.35 -12.39
CA GLN A 42 -21.73 -1.63 -13.41
C GLN A 42 -21.60 -3.03 -14.02
N CYS A 43 -20.38 -3.47 -14.35
CA CYS A 43 -20.11 -4.76 -15.00
C CYS A 43 -19.34 -5.75 -14.12
N GLU A 44 -19.03 -5.36 -12.89
CA GLU A 44 -18.26 -6.16 -11.91
C GLU A 44 -16.85 -6.59 -12.34
N THR A 45 -16.36 -6.09 -13.48
CA THR A 45 -15.01 -6.40 -13.96
C THR A 45 -13.99 -5.84 -12.99
N VAL A 46 -13.08 -6.71 -12.53
CA VAL A 46 -11.98 -6.36 -11.63
C VAL A 46 -10.70 -6.27 -12.45
N THR A 47 -10.09 -5.10 -12.42
CA THR A 47 -8.75 -4.88 -12.94
C THR A 47 -7.77 -4.87 -11.77
N SER A 48 -6.64 -5.55 -11.94
CA SER A 48 -5.60 -5.65 -10.92
C SER A 48 -4.27 -5.25 -11.54
N ARG A 49 -3.57 -4.31 -10.91
CA ARG A 49 -2.25 -3.85 -11.34
C ARG A 49 -1.25 -4.01 -10.22
N GLU A 50 -0.14 -4.64 -10.54
CA GLU A 50 0.97 -4.81 -9.60
C GLU A 50 2.01 -3.70 -9.75
N GLU A 51 2.45 -3.17 -8.61
CA GLU A 51 3.40 -2.09 -8.54
C GLU A 51 4.46 -2.41 -7.47
N VAL A 52 5.71 -2.08 -7.75
CA VAL A 52 6.80 -2.18 -6.78
C VAL A 52 6.84 -0.91 -5.93
N PHE A 53 7.18 -1.06 -4.65
CA PHE A 53 7.33 0.08 -3.74
C PHE A 53 8.59 -0.09 -2.89
N MET A 54 9.14 1.02 -2.40
CA MET A 54 10.23 1.03 -1.40
C MET A 54 9.77 1.63 -0.07
N ASP A 55 8.79 2.51 -0.11
CA ASP A 55 8.18 3.13 1.05
C ASP A 55 6.65 3.15 0.95
N LEU A 56 5.99 3.20 2.11
CA LEU A 56 4.54 3.38 2.21
C LEU A 56 4.21 4.71 2.90
N GLY A 57 3.56 5.59 2.14
CA GLY A 57 3.06 6.86 2.64
C GLY A 57 1.75 6.70 3.41
N LEU A 58 1.79 6.82 4.74
CA LEU A 58 0.60 6.69 5.59
C LEU A 58 0.06 8.05 6.00
N GLU A 59 -1.25 8.24 5.82
CA GLU A 59 -1.94 9.39 6.40
C GLU A 59 -2.16 9.19 7.88
N ILE A 60 -1.73 10.16 8.69
CA ILE A 60 -1.91 10.12 10.14
C ILE A 60 -2.99 11.12 10.55
N GLU A 61 -3.92 10.61 11.35
CA GLU A 61 -4.90 11.40 12.09
C GLU A 61 -4.57 11.39 13.60
N ASN A 62 -5.19 12.31 14.34
CA ASN A 62 -4.92 12.48 15.77
C ASN A 62 -5.30 11.22 16.56
N ASN A 63 -4.39 10.81 17.46
CA ASN A 63 -4.58 9.68 18.36
C ASN A 63 -4.85 8.33 17.65
N THR A 64 -4.35 8.15 16.43
CA THR A 64 -4.48 6.89 15.69
C THR A 64 -3.24 6.01 15.83
N SER A 65 -3.45 4.69 15.93
CA SER A 65 -2.37 3.71 15.92
C SER A 65 -1.91 3.42 14.49
N LEU A 66 -0.67 2.94 14.33
CA LEU A 66 -0.14 2.52 13.03
C LEU A 66 -1.03 1.46 12.37
N GLY A 67 -1.56 0.53 13.17
CA GLY A 67 -2.50 -0.48 12.68
C GLY A 67 -3.80 0.11 12.14
N ALA A 68 -4.30 1.20 12.71
CA ALA A 68 -5.45 1.92 12.16
C ALA A 68 -5.10 2.60 10.83
N CYS A 69 -3.93 3.24 10.75
CA CYS A 69 -3.45 3.87 9.51
C CYS A 69 -3.28 2.85 8.37
N LEU A 70 -2.76 1.65 8.67
CA LEU A 70 -2.61 0.57 7.69
C LEU A 70 -3.96 0.02 7.20
N ARG A 71 -4.95 -0.08 8.08
CA ARG A 71 -6.32 -0.43 7.69
C ARG A 71 -6.91 0.62 6.77
N GLN A 72 -6.69 1.90 7.07
CA GLN A 72 -7.12 3.00 6.20
C GLN A 72 -6.42 2.98 4.85
N PHE A 73 -5.10 2.73 4.82
CA PHE A 73 -4.33 2.57 3.59
C PHE A 73 -4.89 1.46 2.68
N SER A 74 -5.35 0.36 3.27
CA SER A 74 -5.94 -0.78 2.54
C SER A 74 -7.45 -0.69 2.39
N SER A 75 -8.06 0.43 2.77
CA SER A 75 -9.50 0.63 2.66
C SER A 75 -9.94 0.80 1.21
N THR A 76 -11.18 0.45 0.92
CA THR A 76 -11.76 0.64 -0.41
C THR A 76 -12.21 2.10 -0.56
N GLU A 77 -11.70 2.79 -1.58
CA GLU A 77 -12.15 4.12 -2.01
C GLU A 77 -13.19 3.99 -3.14
N MET A 78 -14.21 4.84 -3.12
CA MET A 78 -15.20 4.92 -4.19
C MET A 78 -14.84 6.02 -5.18
N LEU A 79 -14.79 5.65 -6.45
CA LEU A 79 -14.55 6.52 -7.59
C LEU A 79 -15.91 6.92 -8.18
N SER A 80 -16.45 8.05 -7.72
CA SER A 80 -17.77 8.56 -8.10
C SER A 80 -17.73 10.02 -8.57
N CYS A 81 -18.87 10.51 -9.06
CA CYS A 81 -19.06 11.89 -9.53
C CYS A 81 -18.02 12.33 -10.59
N ASP A 82 -17.12 13.25 -10.23
CA ASP A 82 -16.10 13.80 -11.13
C ASP A 82 -14.87 12.89 -11.28
N ASN A 83 -14.72 11.88 -10.42
CA ASN A 83 -13.59 10.94 -10.39
C ASN A 83 -14.00 9.55 -10.90
N LYS A 84 -14.85 9.46 -11.92
CA LYS A 84 -15.28 8.17 -12.49
C LYS A 84 -14.14 7.43 -13.18
N PHE A 85 -14.18 6.10 -13.11
CA PHE A 85 -13.22 5.21 -13.75
C PHE A 85 -13.66 4.88 -15.18
N PHE A 86 -12.76 4.98 -16.16
CA PHE A 86 -13.05 4.49 -17.51
C PHE A 86 -12.92 2.97 -17.55
N CYS A 87 -14.01 2.27 -17.80
CA CYS A 87 -14.01 0.83 -17.87
C CYS A 87 -13.91 0.36 -19.33
N ASP A 88 -12.85 -0.36 -19.68
CA ASP A 88 -12.64 -0.90 -21.04
C ASP A 88 -13.75 -1.88 -21.46
N ALA A 89 -14.32 -2.63 -20.52
CA ALA A 89 -15.41 -3.55 -20.79
C ALA A 89 -16.76 -2.84 -21.08
N CYS A 90 -16.99 -1.67 -20.46
CA CYS A 90 -18.20 -0.87 -20.69
C CYS A 90 -18.02 0.20 -21.79
N GLY A 91 -16.78 0.54 -22.13
CA GLY A 91 -16.44 1.61 -23.07
C GLY A 91 -16.82 3.02 -22.60
N CYS A 92 -17.07 3.22 -21.30
CA CYS A 92 -17.54 4.50 -20.75
C CYS A 92 -17.10 4.71 -19.29
N LEU A 93 -17.27 5.94 -18.80
CA LEU A 93 -16.99 6.34 -17.41
C LEU A 93 -18.04 5.76 -16.47
N GLN A 94 -17.60 4.94 -15.52
CA GLN A 94 -18.43 4.23 -14.56
C GLN A 94 -17.95 4.47 -13.13
N GLU A 95 -18.86 4.22 -12.19
CA GLU A 95 -18.49 4.18 -10.79
C GLU A 95 -17.70 2.91 -10.50
N ALA A 96 -16.64 3.05 -9.71
CA ALA A 96 -15.76 1.94 -9.38
C ALA A 96 -15.32 2.00 -7.92
N GLN A 97 -14.92 0.84 -7.41
CA GLN A 97 -14.26 0.70 -6.12
C GLN A 97 -12.79 0.42 -6.36
N LYS A 98 -11.92 1.25 -5.80
CA LYS A 98 -10.47 1.05 -5.86
C LYS A 98 -9.94 0.69 -4.48
N ARG A 99 -8.94 -0.17 -4.42
CA ARG A 99 -8.30 -0.59 -3.16
C ARG A 99 -6.86 -0.98 -3.41
N MET A 100 -6.01 -0.62 -2.48
CA MET A 100 -4.59 -1.00 -2.48
C MET A 100 -4.37 -2.13 -1.47
N LYS A 101 -3.54 -3.11 -1.83
CA LYS A 101 -3.17 -4.23 -0.95
C LYS A 101 -1.68 -4.49 -1.03
N VAL A 102 -1.09 -4.93 0.07
CA VAL A 102 0.30 -5.41 0.08
C VAL A 102 0.33 -6.87 -0.36
N ARG A 103 1.02 -7.14 -1.48
CA ARG A 103 1.21 -8.50 -2.01
C ARG A 103 2.42 -9.18 -1.38
N SER A 104 3.52 -8.44 -1.26
CA SER A 104 4.78 -8.94 -0.70
C SER A 104 5.47 -7.85 0.09
N LEU A 105 5.87 -8.19 1.32
CA LEU A 105 6.57 -7.29 2.24
C LEU A 105 8.09 -7.41 2.02
N PRO A 106 8.83 -6.29 1.99
CA PRO A 106 10.28 -6.30 1.98
C PRO A 106 10.84 -6.71 3.37
N PRO A 107 12.09 -7.18 3.44
CA PRO A 107 12.80 -7.38 4.70
C PRO A 107 12.86 -6.13 5.58
N CYS A 108 13.00 -4.95 4.98
CA CYS A 108 12.95 -3.67 5.68
C CYS A 108 11.85 -2.79 5.06
N LEU A 109 10.80 -2.52 5.83
CA LEU A 109 9.67 -1.71 5.41
C LEU A 109 9.80 -0.28 5.96
N ILE A 110 9.81 0.70 5.05
CA ILE A 110 9.87 2.12 5.41
C ILE A 110 8.46 2.72 5.35
N PHE A 111 8.07 3.42 6.42
CA PHE A 111 6.83 4.19 6.47
C PHE A 111 7.12 5.69 6.46
N HIS A 112 6.59 6.40 5.47
CA HIS A 112 6.60 7.85 5.44
C HIS A 112 5.27 8.39 5.97
N LEU A 113 5.33 9.08 7.10
CA LEU A 113 4.13 9.56 7.78
C LEU A 113 3.75 10.93 7.23
N LYS A 114 2.65 10.99 6.48
CA LYS A 114 2.07 12.24 5.94
C LYS A 114 1.37 13.01 7.07
N ARG A 115 2.17 13.62 7.95
CA ARG A 115 1.70 14.36 9.14
C ARG A 115 1.28 15.80 8.85
N PHE A 116 1.62 16.32 7.67
CA PHE A 116 1.32 17.68 7.27
C PHE A 116 0.12 17.67 6.33
N LYS A 117 -0.92 18.43 6.69
CA LYS A 117 -2.10 18.65 5.86
C LYS A 117 -2.25 20.16 5.62
N TYR A 118 -2.62 20.55 4.41
CA TYR A 118 -2.94 21.94 4.12
C TYR A 118 -4.33 22.27 4.68
N LEU A 119 -4.39 23.15 5.66
CA LEU A 119 -5.64 23.59 6.27
C LEU A 119 -6.21 24.74 5.44
N LYS A 120 -7.10 24.42 4.49
CA LYS A 120 -7.73 25.39 3.57
C LYS A 120 -8.40 26.57 4.29
N HIS A 121 -8.96 26.34 5.48
CA HIS A 121 -9.64 27.37 6.27
C HIS A 121 -8.68 28.36 6.96
N LEU A 122 -7.39 28.00 7.10
CA LEU A 122 -6.36 28.83 7.75
C LEU A 122 -5.27 29.29 6.76
N ASN A 123 -5.39 28.93 5.48
CA ASN A 123 -4.37 29.13 4.44
C ASN A 123 -2.94 28.79 4.89
N ARG A 124 -2.77 27.68 5.61
CA ARG A 124 -1.46 27.24 6.13
C ARG A 124 -1.34 25.72 6.18
N TRP A 125 -0.10 25.24 6.21
CA TRP A 125 0.21 23.85 6.52
C TRP A 125 0.12 23.63 8.03
N GLY A 126 -0.78 22.76 8.45
CA GLY A 126 -0.95 22.35 9.85
C GLY A 126 -0.51 20.90 10.03
N GLY A 127 0.16 20.60 11.13
CA GLY A 127 0.29 19.22 11.58
C GLY A 127 -1.07 18.70 12.03
N SER A 128 -1.34 17.41 11.83
CA SER A 128 -2.58 16.79 12.35
C SER A 128 -2.73 17.06 13.86
N GLY A 129 -1.63 17.02 14.62
CA GLY A 129 -1.62 17.37 16.04
C GLY A 129 -1.59 18.88 16.26
N GLY A 130 -2.48 19.38 17.13
CA GLY A 130 -2.56 20.78 17.57
C GLY A 130 -1.35 21.27 18.37
N ILE A 131 -0.15 20.91 17.97
CA ILE A 131 1.08 21.54 18.42
C ILE A 131 1.31 22.73 17.48
N GLY A 132 1.32 23.91 18.08
CA GLY A 132 1.55 25.18 17.41
C GLY A 132 2.75 25.13 16.48
N CYS A 133 2.62 25.91 15.40
CA CYS A 133 3.71 26.24 14.50
C CYS A 133 4.95 26.70 15.31
N PHE A 134 6.14 26.22 14.94
CA PHE A 134 7.33 27.07 15.08
C PHE A 134 7.22 28.25 14.11
#